data_AF-A0A8J7NQ97-F1
#
_entry.id   AF-A0A8J7NQ97-F1
#
_cell.length_a   1.000
_cell.length_b   1.000
_cell.length_c   1.000
_cell.angle_alpha   90.00
_cell.angle_beta   90.00
_cell.angle_gamma   90.00
#
_symmetry.space_group_name_H-M   'P 1'
#
loop_
_entity.id
_entity.type
_entity.pdbx_description
1 polymer ?
#
loop_
_entity_poly.entity_id
_entity_poly.type
_entity_poly.pdbx_seq_one_letter_code
_entity_poly.pdbx_strand_id
1 'polypeptide(L)'
;LLVEYLPSIVITAANFLVPTLCELLAQLEGYSPTTQVILALLRSVFLRFASLGVLLFSLWSQITCSGNTETQECQSCQYNYRLYQCWETRVGQEMYKLTIFDFLTVIAVTLLVEFPRRMIVDHCSCKLAQWLGRQEFVVPQNVLSLVYGQTVVWAGALFCPLLPLINTVKFIIFFYCKKVTLFQNCRPASRTFRSSSSNLFFLLVLLLGLVLACVPLVFGLAAIHPSWACGPFRSLPQMWAVVSVSNASLPPSAQDFLRFLGSQAFAVPLFVILCVALCYVAALASVYGQSVSLLRAQMQLVSVNLSRGGACKGLLLTSDL
;
A
#
# COMPACT_ATOMS: atom_id res chain seq x y z
N LEU A 1 -16.26 -21.33 -13.26
CA LEU A 1 -15.10 -20.52 -13.65
C LEU A 1 -15.39 -19.02 -13.60
N LEU A 2 -16.24 -18.43 -14.46
CA LEU A 2 -16.42 -16.96 -14.49
C LEU A 2 -16.98 -16.34 -13.18
N VAL A 3 -17.92 -17.02 -12.52
CA VAL A 3 -18.51 -16.60 -11.23
C VAL A 3 -17.47 -16.50 -10.10
N GLU A 4 -16.42 -17.32 -10.18
CA GLU A 4 -15.39 -17.43 -9.13
C GLU A 4 -14.34 -16.30 -9.18
N TYR A 5 -14.25 -15.60 -10.32
CA TYR A 5 -13.39 -14.43 -10.50
C TYR A 5 -14.18 -13.12 -10.42
N LEU A 6 -15.50 -13.18 -10.36
CA LEU A 6 -16.37 -12.02 -10.41
C LEU A 6 -16.09 -11.00 -9.29
N PRO A 7 -15.85 -11.39 -8.02
CA PRO A 7 -15.49 -10.43 -6.97
C PRO A 7 -14.19 -9.69 -7.29
N SER A 8 -13.16 -10.42 -7.74
CA SER A 8 -11.88 -9.82 -8.13
C SER A 8 -12.03 -8.88 -9.33
N ILE A 9 -12.76 -9.29 -10.37
CA ILE A 9 -13.04 -8.47 -11.56
C ILE A 9 -13.78 -7.20 -11.18
N VAL A 10 -14.85 -7.30 -10.39
CA VAL A 10 -15.67 -6.16 -9.97
C VAL A 10 -14.87 -5.20 -9.10
N ILE A 11 -14.10 -5.71 -8.14
CA ILE A 11 -13.25 -4.89 -7.27
C ILE A 11 -12.21 -4.14 -8.09
N THR A 12 -11.48 -4.84 -8.97
CA THR A 12 -10.44 -4.22 -9.79
C THR A 12 -11.03 -3.22 -10.80
N ALA A 13 -12.18 -3.54 -11.42
CA ALA A 13 -12.89 -2.63 -12.32
C ALA A 13 -13.40 -1.38 -11.58
N ALA A 14 -14.00 -1.53 -10.39
CA ALA A 14 -14.45 -0.41 -9.58
C ALA A 14 -13.28 0.48 -9.14
N ASN A 15 -12.20 -0.13 -8.66
CA ASN A 15 -10.97 0.57 -8.24
C ASN A 15 -10.29 1.34 -9.38
N PHE A 16 -10.62 1.01 -10.64
CA PHE A 16 -10.15 1.73 -11.82
C PHE A 16 -11.17 2.78 -12.31
N LEU A 17 -12.43 2.39 -12.54
CA LEU A 17 -13.45 3.23 -13.15
C LEU A 17 -13.86 4.39 -12.25
N VAL A 18 -14.07 4.15 -10.96
CA VAL A 18 -14.62 5.15 -10.04
C VAL A 18 -13.68 6.35 -9.89
N PRO A 19 -12.35 6.20 -9.69
CA PRO A 19 -11.44 7.34 -9.70
C PRO A 19 -11.48 8.16 -11.00
N THR A 20 -11.56 7.51 -12.17
CA THR A 20 -11.63 8.22 -13.46
C THR A 20 -12.93 9.02 -13.61
N LEU A 21 -14.05 8.46 -13.16
CA LEU A 21 -15.34 9.17 -13.14
C LEU A 21 -15.32 10.34 -12.17
N CYS A 22 -14.70 10.18 -11.00
CA CYS A 22 -14.55 11.26 -10.02
C CYS A 22 -13.67 12.40 -10.54
N GLU A 23 -12.65 12.13 -11.37
CA GLU A 23 -11.85 13.20 -12.01
C GLU A 23 -12.68 14.00 -13.01
N LEU A 24 -13.56 13.35 -13.79
CA LEU A 24 -14.50 14.02 -14.69
C LEU A 24 -15.50 14.90 -13.92
N LEU A 25 -16.05 14.38 -12.82
CA LEU A 25 -16.95 15.14 -11.95
C LEU A 25 -16.25 16.32 -11.27
N ALA A 26 -15.00 16.16 -10.84
CA ALA A 26 -14.24 17.23 -10.21
C ALA A 26 -14.00 18.43 -11.14
N GLN A 27 -13.92 18.20 -12.47
CA GLN A 27 -13.86 19.28 -13.46
C GLN A 27 -15.16 20.10 -13.53
N LEU A 28 -16.30 19.49 -13.19
CA LEU A 28 -17.60 20.15 -13.11
C LEU A 28 -17.83 20.84 -11.76
N GLU A 29 -17.25 20.33 -10.67
CA GLU A 29 -17.44 20.83 -9.31
C GLU A 29 -16.71 22.17 -9.01
N GLY A 30 -15.91 22.71 -9.94
CA GLY A 30 -15.28 24.03 -9.80
C GLY A 30 -14.30 24.19 -8.64
N TYR A 31 -13.87 23.08 -8.00
CA TYR A 31 -12.96 23.10 -6.86
C TYR A 31 -11.58 23.65 -7.20
N SER A 32 -10.88 24.14 -6.18
CA SER A 32 -9.48 24.53 -6.33
C SER A 32 -8.63 23.34 -6.80
N PRO A 33 -7.64 23.57 -7.67
CA PRO A 33 -6.83 22.50 -8.29
C PRO A 33 -6.08 21.62 -7.27
N THR A 34 -5.77 22.14 -6.09
CA THR A 34 -5.11 21.40 -5.00
C THR A 34 -6.11 20.53 -4.26
N THR A 35 -7.31 21.06 -3.98
CA THR A 35 -8.39 20.32 -3.32
C THR A 35 -8.88 19.15 -4.18
N GLN A 36 -8.97 19.34 -5.50
CA GLN A 36 -9.34 18.29 -6.45
C GLN A 36 -8.43 17.06 -6.34
N VAL A 37 -7.10 17.27 -6.32
CA VAL A 37 -6.12 16.18 -6.24
C VAL A 37 -6.22 15.46 -4.89
N ILE A 38 -6.31 16.19 -3.78
CA ILE A 38 -6.42 15.57 -2.44
C ILE A 38 -7.71 14.77 -2.32
N LEU A 39 -8.83 15.32 -2.79
CA LEU A 39 -10.13 14.66 -2.74
C LEU A 39 -10.16 13.41 -3.64
N ALA A 40 -9.57 13.48 -4.84
CA ALA A 40 -9.44 12.33 -5.73
C ALA A 40 -8.57 11.22 -5.12
N LEU A 41 -7.45 11.59 -4.47
CA LEU A 41 -6.62 10.63 -3.74
C LEU A 41 -7.38 9.99 -2.59
N LEU A 42 -8.07 10.78 -1.77
CA LEU A 42 -8.84 10.27 -0.62
C LEU A 42 -9.95 9.32 -1.08
N ARG A 43 -10.72 9.70 -2.10
CA ARG A 43 -11.76 8.85 -2.72
C ARG A 43 -11.16 7.53 -3.25
N SER A 44 -10.01 7.60 -3.90
CA SER A 44 -9.30 6.42 -4.43
C SER A 44 -8.81 5.48 -3.32
N VAL A 45 -8.20 6.01 -2.25
CA VAL A 45 -7.81 5.22 -1.07
C VAL A 45 -9.02 4.56 -0.44
N PHE A 46 -10.05 5.35 -0.16
CA PHE A 46 -11.26 4.88 0.51
C PHE A 46 -11.88 3.73 -0.27
N LEU A 47 -12.03 3.86 -1.59
CA LEU A 47 -12.60 2.82 -2.43
C LEU A 47 -11.77 1.52 -2.43
N ARG A 48 -10.43 1.64 -2.54
CA ARG A 48 -9.54 0.47 -2.57
C ARG A 48 -9.55 -0.30 -1.25
N PHE A 49 -9.53 0.42 -0.12
CA PHE A 49 -9.57 -0.20 1.19
C PHE A 49 -10.98 -0.67 1.58
N ALA A 50 -12.03 0.06 1.20
CA ALA A 50 -13.41 -0.39 1.40
C ALA A 50 -13.69 -1.65 0.58
N SER A 51 -13.27 -1.71 -0.68
CA SER A 51 -13.46 -2.90 -1.52
C SER A 51 -12.72 -4.12 -0.98
N LEU A 52 -11.47 -3.95 -0.54
CA LEU A 52 -10.72 -5.03 0.12
C LEU A 52 -11.37 -5.42 1.46
N GLY A 53 -11.78 -4.45 2.27
CA GLY A 53 -12.44 -4.68 3.55
C GLY A 53 -13.77 -5.43 3.39
N VAL A 54 -14.58 -5.07 2.40
CA VAL A 54 -15.83 -5.78 2.06
C VAL A 54 -15.54 -7.20 1.61
N LEU A 55 -14.51 -7.43 0.80
CA LEU A 55 -14.12 -8.79 0.40
C LEU A 55 -13.72 -9.64 1.60
N LEU A 56 -12.83 -9.11 2.45
CA LEU A 56 -12.35 -9.81 3.65
C LEU A 56 -13.50 -10.08 4.62
N PHE A 57 -14.37 -9.10 4.85
CA PHE A 57 -15.56 -9.24 5.70
C PHE A 57 -16.55 -10.26 5.12
N SER A 58 -16.79 -10.24 3.81
CA SER A 58 -17.69 -11.19 3.16
C SER A 58 -17.15 -12.61 3.24
N LEU A 59 -15.87 -12.82 2.94
CA LEU A 59 -15.21 -14.12 3.12
C LEU A 59 -15.31 -14.59 4.56
N TRP A 60 -14.99 -13.71 5.50
CA TRP A 60 -15.04 -14.01 6.92
C TRP A 60 -16.44 -14.43 7.39
N SER A 61 -17.45 -13.63 7.01
CA SER A 61 -18.84 -13.90 7.36
C SER A 61 -19.29 -15.24 6.80
N GLN A 62 -18.93 -15.58 5.56
CA GLN A 62 -19.30 -16.87 4.99
C GLN A 62 -18.55 -18.06 5.63
N ILE A 63 -17.29 -17.87 6.03
CA ILE A 63 -16.50 -18.90 6.74
C ILE A 63 -17.08 -19.17 8.14
N THR A 64 -17.47 -18.11 8.87
CA THR A 64 -17.95 -18.18 10.26
C THR A 64 -19.47 -18.29 10.39
N CYS A 65 -20.20 -18.57 9.30
CA CYS A 65 -21.67 -18.58 9.26
C CYS A 65 -22.31 -17.33 9.90
N SER A 66 -21.83 -16.15 9.53
CA SER A 66 -22.25 -14.85 10.09
C SER A 66 -22.06 -14.73 11.60
N GLY A 67 -21.12 -15.49 12.17
CA GLY A 67 -20.88 -15.57 13.61
C GLY A 67 -21.82 -16.52 14.36
N ASN A 68 -22.70 -17.24 13.67
CA ASN A 68 -23.64 -18.19 14.29
C ASN A 68 -23.18 -19.63 14.10
N THR A 69 -22.44 -20.14 15.08
CA THR A 69 -21.86 -21.50 15.10
C THR A 69 -22.88 -22.61 15.31
N GLU A 70 -24.13 -22.29 15.65
CA GLU A 70 -25.21 -23.26 15.88
C GLU A 70 -25.96 -23.67 14.59
N THR A 71 -25.64 -23.02 13.46
CA THR A 71 -26.21 -23.40 12.17
C THR A 71 -25.72 -24.78 11.75
N GLN A 72 -26.59 -25.58 11.11
CA GLN A 72 -26.29 -26.97 10.70
C GLN A 72 -25.02 -27.09 9.82
N GLU A 73 -24.65 -26.02 9.12
CA GLU A 73 -23.43 -25.96 8.29
C GLU A 73 -22.14 -25.75 9.09
N CYS A 74 -22.19 -25.03 10.22
CA CYS A 74 -21.05 -24.73 11.08
C CYS A 74 -20.98 -25.59 12.35
N GLN A 75 -22.07 -26.26 12.76
CA GLN A 75 -22.16 -26.99 14.02
C GLN A 75 -21.11 -28.11 14.17
N SER A 76 -20.73 -28.76 13.08
CA SER A 76 -19.79 -29.89 13.09
C SER A 76 -18.32 -29.46 13.19
N CYS A 77 -17.94 -28.33 12.60
CA CYS A 77 -16.55 -27.94 12.40
C CYS A 77 -16.22 -26.52 12.90
N GLN A 78 -17.19 -25.79 13.45
CA GLN A 78 -17.11 -24.37 13.86
C GLN A 78 -16.82 -23.38 12.71
N TYR A 79 -16.85 -23.85 11.46
CA TYR A 79 -16.82 -23.08 10.22
C TYR A 79 -17.64 -23.80 9.14
N ASN A 80 -17.96 -23.09 8.06
CA ASN A 80 -18.76 -23.65 6.96
C ASN A 80 -17.97 -24.68 6.15
N TYR A 81 -18.00 -25.94 6.59
CA TYR A 81 -17.27 -27.04 5.95
C TYR A 81 -17.82 -27.43 4.58
N ARG A 82 -19.13 -27.23 4.33
CA ARG A 82 -19.74 -27.59 3.04
C ARG A 82 -19.26 -26.71 1.90
N LEU A 83 -19.16 -25.41 2.14
CA LEU A 83 -18.72 -24.44 1.14
C LEU A 83 -17.20 -24.29 1.12
N TYR A 84 -16.55 -24.36 2.29
CA TYR A 84 -15.12 -24.10 2.46
C TYR A 84 -14.43 -25.22 3.23
N GLN A 85 -14.27 -26.38 2.61
CA GLN A 85 -13.52 -27.50 3.20
C GLN A 85 -12.11 -27.10 3.65
N CYS A 86 -11.44 -26.23 2.88
CA CYS A 86 -10.10 -25.70 3.16
C CYS A 86 -10.11 -24.18 3.03
N TRP A 87 -10.73 -23.53 4.03
CA TRP A 87 -10.99 -22.09 4.01
C TRP A 87 -9.69 -21.25 3.95
N GLU A 88 -8.59 -21.71 4.54
CA GLU A 88 -7.30 -21.02 4.51
C GLU A 88 -6.79 -20.89 3.07
N THR A 89 -6.80 -22.00 2.35
CA THR A 89 -6.42 -22.03 0.93
C THR A 89 -7.34 -21.14 0.11
N ARG A 90 -8.63 -21.10 0.43
CA ARG A 90 -9.59 -20.22 -0.24
C ARG A 90 -9.24 -18.74 -0.06
N VAL A 91 -8.93 -18.31 1.17
CA VAL A 91 -8.50 -16.92 1.44
C VAL A 91 -7.23 -16.59 0.65
N GLY A 92 -6.24 -17.49 0.65
CA GLY A 92 -5.00 -17.34 -0.14
C GLY A 92 -5.26 -17.23 -1.64
N GLN A 93 -6.18 -18.02 -2.18
CA GLN A 93 -6.58 -17.98 -3.60
C GLN A 93 -7.21 -16.63 -3.96
N GLU A 94 -8.10 -16.08 -3.13
CA GLU A 94 -8.72 -14.78 -3.41
C GLU A 94 -7.70 -13.64 -3.40
N MET A 95 -6.75 -13.62 -2.45
CA MET A 95 -5.66 -12.62 -2.44
C MET A 95 -4.71 -12.78 -3.65
N TYR A 96 -4.45 -14.02 -4.06
CA TYR A 96 -3.69 -14.31 -5.28
C TYR A 96 -4.40 -13.80 -6.53
N LYS A 97 -5.70 -14.09 -6.70
CA LYS A 97 -6.51 -13.60 -7.82
C LYS A 97 -6.49 -12.08 -7.87
N LEU A 98 -6.75 -11.41 -6.75
CA LEU A 98 -6.67 -9.94 -6.67
C LEU A 98 -5.31 -9.40 -7.12
N THR A 99 -4.22 -10.02 -6.68
CA THR A 99 -2.85 -9.59 -7.05
C THR A 99 -2.60 -9.70 -8.55
N ILE A 100 -3.05 -10.79 -9.18
CA ILE A 100 -2.92 -11.00 -10.63
C ILE A 100 -3.83 -10.06 -11.41
N PHE A 101 -5.09 -9.87 -11.00
CA PHE A 101 -6.00 -8.94 -11.67
C PHE A 101 -5.51 -7.50 -11.57
N ASP A 102 -5.00 -7.07 -10.41
CA ASP A 102 -4.36 -5.76 -10.25
C ASP A 102 -3.17 -5.60 -11.22
N PHE A 103 -2.31 -6.62 -11.32
CA PHE A 103 -1.20 -6.63 -12.28
C PHE A 103 -1.68 -6.47 -13.73
N LEU A 104 -2.63 -7.31 -14.15
CA LEU A 104 -3.18 -7.31 -15.51
C LEU A 104 -3.86 -5.98 -15.83
N THR A 105 -4.64 -5.41 -14.89
CA THR A 105 -5.31 -4.13 -15.09
C THR A 105 -4.30 -3.00 -15.23
N VAL A 106 -3.24 -2.94 -14.43
CA VAL A 106 -2.21 -1.90 -14.59
C VAL A 106 -1.53 -1.99 -15.95
N ILE A 107 -1.15 -3.20 -16.39
CA ILE A 107 -0.56 -3.40 -17.72
C ILE A 107 -1.55 -3.01 -18.82
N ALA A 108 -2.80 -3.45 -18.73
CA ALA A 108 -3.83 -3.15 -19.71
C ALA A 108 -4.07 -1.64 -19.81
N VAL A 109 -4.12 -0.92 -18.69
CA VAL A 109 -4.27 0.54 -18.68
C VAL A 109 -3.06 1.22 -19.31
N THR A 110 -1.84 0.78 -18.99
CA THR A 110 -0.63 1.33 -19.61
C THR A 110 -0.61 1.12 -21.12
N LEU A 111 -1.01 -0.06 -21.61
CA LEU A 111 -0.99 -0.38 -23.04
C LEU A 111 -2.18 0.16 -23.84
N LEU A 112 -3.39 0.14 -23.27
CA LEU A 112 -4.64 0.47 -23.97
C LEU A 112 -5.12 1.90 -23.72
N VAL A 113 -4.65 2.56 -22.66
CA VAL A 113 -5.06 3.92 -22.30
C VAL A 113 -3.88 4.88 -22.39
N GLU A 114 -2.80 4.63 -21.65
CA GLU A 114 -1.67 5.58 -21.57
C GLU A 114 -0.95 5.70 -22.93
N PHE A 115 -0.64 4.59 -23.59
CA PHE A 115 0.08 4.58 -24.87
C PHE A 115 -0.75 5.14 -26.05
N PRO A 116 -2.02 4.74 -26.27
CA PRO A 116 -2.82 5.26 -27.37
C PRO A 116 -3.17 6.74 -27.17
N ARG A 117 -3.39 7.19 -25.93
CA ARG A 117 -3.58 8.61 -25.63
C ARG A 117 -2.41 9.46 -26.13
N ARG A 118 -1.17 9.00 -25.94
CA ARG A 118 0.01 9.66 -26.51
C ARG A 118 -0.05 9.70 -28.02
N MET A 119 -0.30 8.57 -28.68
CA MET A 119 -0.32 8.50 -30.14
C MET A 119 -1.36 9.46 -30.74
N ILE A 120 -2.55 9.53 -30.15
CA ILE A 120 -3.63 10.44 -30.57
C ILE A 120 -3.22 11.90 -30.38
N VAL A 121 -2.63 12.27 -29.23
CA VAL A 121 -2.22 13.66 -28.97
C VAL A 121 -1.07 14.10 -29.88
N ASP A 122 -0.17 13.18 -30.24
CA ASP A 122 0.99 13.49 -31.07
C ASP A 122 0.69 13.50 -32.57
N HIS A 123 -0.29 12.72 -33.05
CA HIS A 123 -0.60 12.57 -34.49
C HIS A 123 -1.91 13.23 -34.94
N CYS A 124 -2.87 13.48 -34.04
CA CYS A 124 -4.15 14.09 -34.40
C CYS A 124 -4.25 15.55 -33.93
N SER A 125 -4.34 16.48 -34.87
CA SER A 125 -4.52 17.93 -34.63
C SER A 125 -5.96 18.33 -34.24
N CYS A 126 -6.78 17.39 -33.76
CA CYS A 126 -8.17 17.67 -33.40
C CYS A 126 -8.25 18.48 -32.10
N LYS A 127 -9.19 19.43 -32.01
CA LYS A 127 -9.46 20.19 -30.76
C LYS A 127 -9.73 19.28 -29.56
N LEU A 128 -10.33 18.11 -29.79
CA LEU A 128 -10.56 17.08 -28.76
C LEU A 128 -9.25 16.46 -28.23
N ALA A 129 -8.27 16.21 -29.12
CA ALA A 129 -6.96 15.67 -28.75
C ALA A 129 -6.11 16.71 -28.00
N GLN A 130 -6.19 17.98 -28.39
CA GLN A 130 -5.58 19.08 -27.65
C GLN A 130 -6.22 19.29 -26.26
N TRP A 131 -7.55 19.13 -26.15
CA TRP A 131 -8.26 19.20 -24.87
C TRP A 131 -7.91 18.02 -23.95
N LEU A 132 -7.83 16.80 -24.49
CA LEU A 132 -7.44 15.62 -23.71
C LEU A 132 -6.02 15.76 -23.13
N GLY A 133 -5.10 16.37 -23.89
CA GLY A 133 -3.72 16.63 -23.48
C GLY A 133 -2.91 15.35 -23.19
N ARG A 134 -1.59 15.52 -23.04
CA ARG A 134 -0.73 14.42 -22.56
C ARG A 134 -0.96 14.21 -21.06
N GLN A 135 -0.87 12.96 -20.62
CA GLN A 135 -1.06 12.59 -19.23
C GLN A 135 0.05 13.16 -18.34
N GLU A 136 -0.33 13.72 -17.18
CA GLU A 136 0.61 14.10 -16.12
C GLU A 136 0.93 12.89 -15.24
N PHE A 137 2.20 12.74 -14.83
CA PHE A 137 2.60 11.66 -13.93
C PHE A 137 2.30 12.03 -12.48
N VAL A 138 1.19 11.51 -11.95
CA VAL A 138 0.76 11.75 -10.56
C VAL A 138 1.43 10.74 -9.63
N VAL A 139 2.54 11.16 -8.99
CA VAL A 139 3.30 10.32 -8.04
C VAL A 139 2.42 9.71 -6.94
N PRO A 140 1.53 10.46 -6.27
CA PRO A 140 0.72 9.92 -5.18
C PRO A 140 -0.18 8.74 -5.55
N GLN A 141 -0.79 8.75 -6.75
CA GLN A 141 -1.66 7.66 -7.21
C GLN A 141 -0.88 6.36 -7.43
N ASN A 142 0.36 6.47 -7.94
CA ASN A 142 1.23 5.32 -8.13
C ASN A 142 1.69 4.75 -6.78
N VAL A 143 2.06 5.60 -5.81
CA VAL A 143 2.41 5.17 -4.45
C VAL A 143 1.24 4.45 -3.78
N LEU A 144 0.02 4.98 -3.88
CA LEU A 144 -1.20 4.32 -3.37
C LEU A 144 -1.43 2.93 -3.97
N SER A 145 -1.05 2.73 -5.23
CA SER A 145 -1.18 1.42 -5.89
C SER A 145 -0.17 0.42 -5.36
N LEU A 146 1.03 0.89 -4.99
CA LEU A 146 2.02 0.06 -4.29
C LEU A 146 1.53 -0.31 -2.88
N VAL A 147 1.02 0.66 -2.11
CA VAL A 147 0.51 0.42 -0.75
C VAL A 147 -0.66 -0.57 -0.76
N TYR A 148 -1.60 -0.43 -1.71
CA TYR A 148 -2.69 -1.39 -1.88
C TYR A 148 -2.17 -2.80 -2.17
N GLY A 149 -1.20 -2.93 -3.09
CA GLY A 149 -0.56 -4.22 -3.39
C GLY A 149 0.11 -4.85 -2.16
N GLN A 150 0.79 -4.04 -1.34
CA GLN A 150 1.38 -4.50 -0.07
C GLN A 150 0.31 -4.99 0.92
N THR A 151 -0.80 -4.26 1.04
CA THR A 151 -1.90 -4.64 1.94
C THR A 151 -2.52 -5.98 1.56
N VAL A 152 -2.76 -6.23 0.27
CA VAL A 152 -3.27 -7.52 -0.22
C VAL A 152 -2.28 -8.65 0.09
N VAL A 153 -0.98 -8.39 -0.06
CA VAL A 153 0.05 -9.38 0.29
C VAL A 153 0.05 -9.68 1.78
N TRP A 154 -0.01 -8.67 2.64
CA TRP A 154 -0.05 -8.89 4.09
C TRP A 154 -1.27 -9.68 4.52
N ALA A 155 -2.43 -9.44 3.92
CA ALA A 155 -3.66 -10.19 4.21
C ALA A 155 -3.58 -11.66 3.77
N GLY A 156 -2.81 -11.97 2.73
CA GLY A 156 -2.74 -13.32 2.14
C GLY A 156 -1.45 -14.12 2.40
N ALA A 157 -0.37 -13.49 2.88
CA ALA A 157 0.97 -14.09 2.93
C ALA A 157 1.04 -15.35 3.82
N LEU A 158 0.27 -15.39 4.90
CA LEU A 158 0.19 -16.55 5.79
C LEU A 158 -0.39 -17.78 5.07
N PHE A 159 -1.41 -17.57 4.24
CA PHE A 159 -2.15 -18.64 3.58
C PHE A 159 -1.55 -19.03 2.21
N CYS A 160 -0.84 -18.11 1.56
CA CYS A 160 -0.15 -18.32 0.30
C CYS A 160 1.30 -17.81 0.42
N PRO A 161 2.27 -18.65 0.83
CA PRO A 161 3.65 -18.22 1.08
C PRO A 161 4.40 -17.78 -0.20
N LEU A 162 3.87 -18.12 -1.39
CA LEU A 162 4.43 -17.68 -2.67
C LEU A 162 3.98 -16.25 -3.05
N LEU A 163 2.94 -15.72 -2.40
CA LEU A 163 2.35 -14.41 -2.70
C LEU A 163 3.37 -13.25 -2.57
N PRO A 164 4.24 -13.18 -1.54
CA PRO A 164 5.28 -12.16 -1.46
C PRO A 164 6.25 -12.21 -2.63
N LEU A 165 6.68 -13.42 -3.06
CA LEU A 165 7.60 -13.58 -4.19
C LEU A 165 6.97 -13.08 -5.50
N ILE A 166 5.71 -13.47 -5.74
CA ILE A 166 4.95 -13.00 -6.92
C ILE A 166 4.84 -11.47 -6.90
N ASN A 167 4.54 -10.88 -5.74
CA ASN A 167 4.42 -9.45 -5.62
C ASN A 167 5.77 -8.70 -5.75
N THR A 168 6.88 -9.30 -5.33
CA THR A 168 8.22 -8.74 -5.61
C THR A 168 8.48 -8.66 -7.11
N VAL A 169 8.22 -9.74 -7.84
CA VAL A 169 8.32 -9.74 -9.31
C VAL A 169 7.38 -8.71 -9.93
N LYS A 170 6.13 -8.63 -9.43
CA LYS A 170 5.13 -7.62 -9.84
C LYS A 170 5.68 -6.20 -9.72
N PHE A 171 6.27 -5.85 -8.58
CA PHE A 171 6.80 -4.51 -8.34
C PHE A 171 8.01 -4.18 -9.20
N ILE A 172 8.88 -5.15 -9.50
CA ILE A 172 9.99 -4.95 -10.45
C ILE A 172 9.43 -4.58 -11.82
N ILE A 173 8.44 -5.34 -12.32
CA ILE A 173 7.81 -5.07 -13.61
C ILE A 173 7.12 -3.70 -13.59
N PHE A 174 6.34 -3.38 -12.55
CA PHE A 174 5.69 -2.09 -12.39
C PHE A 174 6.67 -0.92 -12.41
N PHE A 175 7.82 -1.07 -11.75
CA PHE A 175 8.85 -0.04 -11.75
C PHE A 175 9.35 0.25 -13.17
N TYR A 176 9.70 -0.78 -13.94
CA TYR A 176 10.18 -0.59 -15.32
C TYR A 176 9.07 -0.06 -16.24
N CYS A 177 7.85 -0.59 -16.16
CA CYS A 177 6.71 -0.09 -16.93
C CYS A 177 6.46 1.40 -16.64
N LYS A 178 6.37 1.79 -15.36
CA LYS A 178 6.13 3.19 -14.98
C LYS A 178 7.31 4.10 -15.31
N LYS A 179 8.56 3.62 -15.24
CA LYS A 179 9.74 4.35 -15.73
C LYS A 179 9.60 4.67 -17.21
N VAL A 180 9.25 3.68 -18.04
CA VAL A 180 9.05 3.88 -19.49
C VAL A 180 7.90 4.87 -19.74
N THR A 181 6.75 4.70 -19.08
CA THR A 181 5.62 5.64 -19.19
C THR A 181 6.03 7.06 -18.81
N LEU A 182 6.80 7.24 -17.73
CA LEU A 182 7.24 8.55 -17.25
C LEU A 182 8.11 9.28 -18.29
N PHE A 183 9.10 8.60 -18.86
CA PHE A 183 10.03 9.22 -19.81
C PHE A 183 9.44 9.40 -21.21
N GLN A 184 8.55 8.48 -21.63
CA GLN A 184 8.08 8.45 -23.01
C GLN A 184 6.67 9.03 -23.19
N ASN A 185 5.76 8.83 -22.24
CA ASN A 185 4.34 9.15 -22.41
C ASN A 185 3.90 10.41 -21.63
N CYS A 186 4.55 10.71 -20.51
CA CYS A 186 4.15 11.80 -19.64
C CYS A 186 4.79 13.15 -20.02
N ARG A 187 4.07 14.24 -19.77
CA ARG A 187 4.68 15.58 -19.71
C ARG A 187 5.29 15.82 -18.33
N PRO A 188 6.32 16.68 -18.21
CA PRO A 188 6.83 17.09 -16.91
C PRO A 188 5.68 17.66 -16.07
N ALA A 189 5.60 17.23 -14.80
CA ALA A 189 4.55 17.68 -13.91
C ALA A 189 4.62 19.21 -13.76
N SER A 190 3.52 19.89 -14.04
CA SER A 190 3.42 21.36 -13.96
C SER A 190 3.50 21.88 -12.52
N ARG A 191 3.33 21.01 -11.52
CA ARG A 191 3.25 21.35 -10.09
C ARG A 191 4.33 20.66 -9.28
N THR A 192 5.05 21.43 -8.48
CA THR A 192 6.01 20.92 -7.52
C THR A 192 5.26 20.42 -6.28
N PHE A 193 5.33 19.11 -6.05
CA PHE A 193 4.72 18.48 -4.88
C PHE A 193 5.57 18.73 -3.63
N ARG A 194 4.95 19.24 -2.56
CA ARG A 194 5.65 19.49 -1.29
C ARG A 194 5.82 18.17 -0.52
N SER A 195 7.00 17.56 -0.68
CA SER A 195 7.34 16.21 -0.18
C SER A 195 7.08 15.94 1.32
N SER A 196 7.08 16.95 2.19
CA SER A 196 7.04 16.73 3.66
C SER A 196 5.66 16.41 4.23
N SER A 197 4.60 17.12 3.81
CA SER A 197 3.22 16.85 4.29
C SER A 197 2.67 15.53 3.75
N SER A 198 3.10 15.15 2.55
CA SER A 198 2.60 13.97 1.85
C SER A 198 3.17 12.66 2.36
N ASN A 199 4.38 12.67 2.93
CA ASN A 199 4.96 11.48 3.53
C ASN A 199 4.09 10.97 4.71
N LEU A 200 3.61 11.89 5.55
CA LEU A 200 2.71 11.56 6.65
C LEU A 200 1.39 10.96 6.14
N PHE A 201 0.83 11.49 5.05
CA PHE A 201 -0.37 10.91 4.42
C PHE A 201 -0.13 9.46 3.96
N PHE A 202 0.96 9.17 3.24
CA PHE A 202 1.25 7.81 2.80
C PHE A 202 1.52 6.85 3.96
N LEU A 203 2.21 7.30 5.01
CA LEU A 203 2.46 6.51 6.22
C LEU A 203 1.15 6.18 6.96
N LEU A 204 0.22 7.14 7.06
CA LEU A 204 -1.10 6.89 7.63
C LEU A 204 -1.91 5.87 6.81
N VAL A 205 -1.89 5.99 5.48
CA VAL A 205 -2.56 5.04 4.58
C VAL A 205 -1.93 3.64 4.68
N LEU A 206 -0.59 3.56 4.78
CA LEU A 206 0.12 2.30 4.99
C LEU A 206 -0.25 1.66 6.32
N LEU A 207 -0.32 2.44 7.40
CA LEU A 207 -0.75 1.97 8.72
C LEU A 207 -2.19 1.45 8.69
N LEU A 208 -3.10 2.18 8.04
CA LEU A 208 -4.48 1.75 7.87
C LEU A 208 -4.57 0.43 7.09
N GLY A 209 -3.78 0.28 6.02
CA GLY A 209 -3.65 -0.97 5.28
C GLY A 209 -3.12 -2.11 6.15
N LEU A 210 -2.11 -1.85 6.98
CA LEU A 210 -1.57 -2.85 7.90
C LEU A 210 -2.63 -3.32 8.91
N VAL A 211 -3.38 -2.40 9.51
CA VAL A 211 -4.47 -2.75 10.44
C VAL A 211 -5.54 -3.58 9.71
N LEU A 212 -5.96 -3.16 8.51
CA LEU A 212 -6.94 -3.86 7.69
C LEU A 212 -6.52 -5.31 7.36
N ALA A 213 -5.23 -5.54 7.14
CA ALA A 213 -4.69 -6.87 6.86
C ALA A 213 -4.49 -7.71 8.14
N CYS A 214 -3.95 -7.12 9.20
CA CYS A 214 -3.58 -7.84 10.42
C CYS A 214 -4.79 -8.23 11.28
N VAL A 215 -5.83 -7.38 11.38
CA VAL A 215 -7.02 -7.67 12.20
C VAL A 215 -7.71 -8.99 11.81
N PRO A 216 -8.11 -9.21 10.55
CA PRO A 216 -8.75 -10.47 10.16
C PRO A 216 -7.79 -11.66 10.25
N LEU A 217 -6.49 -11.44 10.03
CA LEU A 217 -5.48 -12.50 10.13
C LEU A 217 -5.29 -12.97 11.59
N VAL A 218 -5.13 -12.03 12.53
CA VAL A 218 -5.00 -12.35 13.96
C VAL A 218 -6.28 -12.98 14.49
N PHE A 219 -7.44 -12.46 14.09
CA PHE A 219 -8.72 -13.06 14.47
C PHE A 219 -8.87 -14.48 13.90
N GLY A 220 -8.46 -14.72 12.65
CA GLY A 220 -8.42 -16.05 12.03
C GLY A 220 -7.52 -17.03 12.79
N LEU A 221 -6.33 -16.59 13.18
CA LEU A 221 -5.36 -17.40 13.92
C LEU A 221 -5.82 -17.76 15.33
N ALA A 222 -6.54 -16.85 15.99
CA ALA A 222 -6.87 -16.96 17.41
C ALA A 222 -8.28 -17.52 17.67
N ALA A 223 -9.25 -17.26 16.79
CA ALA A 223 -10.65 -17.58 17.04
C ALA A 223 -11.22 -18.69 16.15
N ILE A 224 -10.73 -18.87 14.92
CA ILE A 224 -11.23 -19.89 14.01
C ILE A 224 -10.46 -21.21 14.16
N HIS A 225 -11.19 -22.32 14.20
CA HIS A 225 -10.59 -23.65 14.13
C HIS A 225 -9.98 -23.89 12.74
N PRO A 226 -8.73 -24.37 12.65
CA PRO A 226 -8.11 -24.70 11.36
C PRO A 226 -8.95 -25.75 10.59
N SER A 227 -8.84 -25.76 9.26
CA SER A 227 -9.58 -26.74 8.47
C SER A 227 -9.20 -28.18 8.83
N TRP A 228 -10.20 -29.06 8.83
CA TRP A 228 -10.02 -30.48 9.16
C TRP A 228 -9.45 -31.26 7.97
N ALA A 229 -9.80 -30.83 6.75
CA ALA A 229 -9.42 -31.50 5.51
C ALA A 229 -8.00 -31.14 5.04
N CYS A 230 -7.49 -29.94 5.40
CA CYS A 230 -6.26 -29.39 4.84
C CYS A 230 -5.36 -28.74 5.90
N GLY A 231 -4.11 -28.50 5.51
CA GLY A 231 -3.18 -27.64 6.24
C GLY A 231 -2.39 -28.33 7.36
N PRO A 232 -1.33 -27.67 7.83
CA PRO A 232 -0.43 -28.23 8.85
C PRO A 232 -1.03 -28.20 10.26
N PHE A 233 -2.05 -27.36 10.50
CA PHE A 233 -2.62 -27.12 11.83
C PHE A 233 -3.89 -27.93 12.14
N ARG A 234 -4.28 -28.88 11.27
CA ARG A 234 -5.53 -29.66 11.36
C ARG A 234 -5.81 -30.37 12.69
N SER A 235 -4.78 -30.70 13.45
CA SER A 235 -4.88 -31.42 14.73
C SER A 235 -4.88 -30.51 15.95
N LEU A 236 -4.81 -29.19 15.74
CA LEU A 236 -4.75 -28.20 16.81
C LEU A 236 -6.11 -27.48 16.89
N PRO A 237 -6.56 -27.11 18.11
CA PRO A 237 -7.83 -26.40 18.27
C PRO A 237 -7.81 -25.02 17.63
N GLN A 238 -6.64 -24.39 17.56
CA GLN A 238 -6.40 -23.06 16.99
C GLN A 238 -5.01 -23.04 16.36
N MET A 239 -4.80 -22.22 15.33
CA MET A 239 -3.48 -22.08 14.70
C MET A 239 -2.43 -21.56 15.70
N TRP A 240 -2.82 -20.67 16.61
CA TRP A 240 -1.93 -20.16 17.67
C TRP A 240 -1.44 -21.24 18.65
N ALA A 241 -2.16 -22.35 18.81
CA ALA A 241 -1.76 -23.43 19.72
C ALA A 241 -0.45 -24.12 19.28
N VAL A 242 -0.01 -23.94 18.03
CA VAL A 242 1.30 -24.44 17.59
C VAL A 242 2.45 -23.84 18.40
N VAL A 243 2.30 -22.60 18.86
CA VAL A 243 3.34 -21.91 19.64
C VAL A 243 3.52 -22.58 20.99
N SER A 244 2.43 -22.92 21.68
CA SER A 244 2.49 -23.60 22.99
C SER A 244 3.01 -25.04 22.87
N VAL A 245 2.58 -25.77 21.85
CA VAL A 245 3.05 -27.15 21.58
C VAL A 245 4.55 -27.17 21.21
N SER A 246 4.98 -26.22 20.37
CA SER A 246 6.39 -26.09 20.00
C SER A 246 7.24 -25.69 21.20
N ASN A 247 6.72 -24.80 22.06
CA ASN A 247 7.40 -24.42 23.29
C ASN A 247 7.58 -25.62 24.24
N ALA A 248 6.58 -26.49 24.38
CA ALA A 248 6.67 -27.68 25.22
C ALA A 248 7.70 -28.72 24.73
N SER A 249 8.01 -28.70 23.42
CA SER A 249 8.95 -29.65 22.80
C SER A 249 10.43 -29.21 22.90
N LEU A 250 10.69 -27.98 23.36
CA LEU A 250 12.03 -27.41 23.51
C LEU A 250 12.71 -27.87 24.81
N PRO A 251 14.05 -27.86 24.89
CA PRO A 251 14.77 -28.13 26.14
C PRO A 251 14.41 -27.08 27.22
N PRO A 252 14.50 -27.44 28.51
CA PRO A 252 14.05 -26.60 29.62
C PRO A 252 14.72 -25.21 29.63
N SER A 253 16.00 -25.15 29.29
CA SER A 253 16.74 -23.87 29.17
C SER A 253 16.15 -22.93 28.11
N ALA A 254 15.71 -23.47 26.97
CA ALA A 254 15.08 -22.68 25.92
C ALA A 254 13.66 -22.24 26.30
N GLN A 255 12.92 -23.08 27.03
CA GLN A 255 11.59 -22.73 27.53
C GLN A 255 11.66 -21.56 28.52
N ASP A 256 12.59 -21.61 29.47
CA ASP A 256 12.77 -20.55 30.47
C ASP A 256 13.24 -19.24 29.81
N PHE A 257 14.10 -19.34 28.80
CA PHE A 257 14.51 -18.19 27.99
C PHE A 257 13.33 -17.57 27.23
N LEU A 258 12.49 -18.37 26.56
CA LEU A 258 11.31 -17.89 25.84
C LEU A 258 10.26 -17.29 26.80
N ARG A 259 10.05 -17.91 27.97
CA ARG A 259 9.18 -17.35 29.02
C ARG A 259 9.71 -16.04 29.56
N PHE A 260 11.03 -15.91 29.73
CA PHE A 260 11.67 -14.67 30.14
C PHE A 260 11.45 -13.56 29.10
N LEU A 261 11.68 -13.86 27.80
CA LEU A 261 11.41 -12.91 26.71
C LEU A 261 9.93 -12.50 26.62
N GLY A 262 9.01 -13.44 26.84
CA GLY A 262 7.57 -13.18 26.86
C GLY A 262 7.04 -12.55 28.15
N SER A 263 7.87 -12.42 29.18
CA SER A 263 7.47 -11.90 30.49
C SER A 263 7.29 -10.38 30.43
N GLN A 264 6.30 -9.88 31.18
CA GLN A 264 6.12 -8.45 31.42
C GLN A 264 7.38 -7.81 32.02
N ALA A 265 8.16 -8.57 32.81
CA ALA A 265 9.40 -8.10 33.42
C ALA A 265 10.52 -7.82 32.40
N PHE A 266 10.48 -8.44 31.22
CA PHE A 266 11.41 -8.16 30.12
C PHE A 266 10.82 -7.15 29.12
N ALA A 267 9.54 -7.32 28.77
CA ALA A 267 8.87 -6.50 27.78
C ALA A 267 8.76 -5.02 28.19
N VAL A 268 8.44 -4.73 29.47
CA VAL A 268 8.28 -3.34 29.94
C VAL A 268 9.61 -2.56 29.90
N PRO A 269 10.72 -3.06 30.46
CA PRO A 269 12.01 -2.40 30.33
C PRO A 269 12.48 -2.26 28.88
N LEU A 270 12.31 -3.31 28.05
CA LEU A 270 12.65 -3.26 26.64
C LEU A 270 11.86 -2.15 25.91
N PHE A 271 10.56 -2.03 26.19
CA PHE A 271 9.72 -0.97 25.62
C PHE A 271 10.19 0.41 26.05
N VAL A 272 10.54 0.60 27.33
CA VAL A 272 11.10 1.88 27.83
C VAL A 272 12.41 2.20 27.12
N ILE A 273 13.33 1.24 26.99
CA ILE A 273 14.61 1.42 26.29
C ILE A 273 14.36 1.78 24.82
N LEU A 274 13.45 1.10 24.13
CA LEU A 274 13.09 1.39 22.75
C LEU A 274 12.47 2.79 22.60
N CYS A 275 11.60 3.21 23.51
CA CYS A 275 11.04 4.56 23.54
C CYS A 275 12.12 5.61 23.75
N VAL A 276 13.06 5.40 24.70
CA VAL A 276 14.20 6.30 24.91
C VAL A 276 15.09 6.36 23.66
N ALA A 277 15.38 5.21 23.04
CA ALA A 277 16.16 5.15 21.81
C ALA A 277 15.46 5.87 20.65
N LEU A 278 14.15 5.70 20.49
CA LEU A 278 13.33 6.44 19.51
C LEU A 278 13.35 7.94 19.77
N CYS A 279 13.16 8.38 21.01
CA CYS A 279 13.24 9.78 21.40
C CYS A 279 14.62 10.36 21.13
N TYR A 280 15.69 9.60 21.45
CA TYR A 280 17.07 10.00 21.19
C TYR A 280 17.34 10.15 19.70
N VAL A 281 16.96 9.15 18.88
CA VAL A 281 17.12 9.20 17.42
C VAL A 281 16.28 10.33 16.80
N ALA A 282 15.06 10.57 17.30
CA ALA A 282 14.22 11.67 16.84
C ALA A 282 14.82 13.05 17.19
N ALA A 283 15.35 13.22 18.40
CA ALA A 283 16.06 14.42 18.81
C ALA A 283 17.35 14.62 17.99
N LEU A 284 18.09 13.55 17.74
CA LEU A 284 19.28 13.60 16.92
C LEU A 284 18.95 13.96 15.45
N ALA A 285 17.88 13.40 14.90
CA ALA A 285 17.38 13.73 13.56
C ALA A 285 16.91 15.19 13.46
N SER A 286 16.30 15.74 14.50
CA SER A 286 15.87 17.15 14.51
C SER A 286 17.07 18.11 14.55
N VAL A 287 18.09 17.81 15.37
CA VAL A 287 19.34 18.60 15.46
C VAL A 287 20.11 18.53 14.14
N TYR A 288 20.34 17.34 13.59
CA TYR A 288 21.00 17.21 12.28
C TYR A 288 20.20 17.89 11.17
N GLY A 289 18.87 17.83 11.22
CA GLY A 289 18.00 18.57 10.31
C GLY A 289 18.22 20.08 10.38
N GLN A 290 18.35 20.64 11.58
CA GLN A 290 18.67 22.06 11.79
C GLN A 290 20.07 22.40 11.28
N SER A 291 21.09 21.62 11.61
CA SER A 291 22.46 21.86 11.12
C SER A 291 22.55 21.84 9.59
N VAL A 292 21.90 20.86 8.92
CA VAL A 292 21.85 20.79 7.46
C VAL A 292 21.12 22.00 6.87
N SER A 293 20.05 22.47 7.50
CA SER A 293 19.33 23.67 7.06
C SER A 293 20.20 24.93 7.15
N LEU A 294 21.01 25.05 8.21
CA LEU A 294 21.93 26.17 8.41
C LEU A 294 23.06 26.16 7.37
N LEU A 295 23.68 25.00 7.10
CA LEU A 295 24.70 24.88 6.05
C LEU A 295 24.14 25.24 4.66
N ARG A 296 22.90 24.84 4.36
CA ARG A 296 22.25 25.24 3.10
C ARG A 296 22.01 26.74 3.02
N ALA A 297 21.59 27.39 4.11
CA ALA A 297 21.42 28.83 4.15
C ALA A 297 22.75 29.56 3.93
N GLN A 298 23.85 29.09 4.53
CA GLN A 298 25.19 29.63 4.30
C GLN A 298 25.64 29.47 2.84
N MET A 299 25.43 28.30 2.23
CA MET A 299 25.75 28.10 0.80
C MET A 299 24.94 29.04 -0.11
N GLN A 300 23.67 29.28 0.19
CA GLN A 300 22.85 30.23 -0.55
C GLN A 300 23.36 31.66 -0.39
N LEU A 301 23.71 32.11 0.83
CA LEU A 301 24.28 33.42 1.07
C LEU A 301 25.62 33.62 0.34
N VAL A 302 26.51 32.62 0.37
CA VAL A 302 27.78 32.66 -0.37
C VAL A 302 27.55 32.74 -1.88
N SER A 303 26.59 31.97 -2.42
CA SER A 303 26.23 32.03 -3.84
C SER A 303 25.67 33.40 -4.26
N VAL A 304 24.85 34.02 -3.41
CA VAL A 304 24.30 35.37 -3.64
C VAL A 304 25.39 36.43 -3.55
N ASN A 305 26.30 36.31 -2.59
CA ASN A 305 27.44 37.22 -2.44
C ASN A 305 28.43 37.10 -3.60
N LEU A 306 28.68 35.89 -4.11
CA LEU A 306 29.49 35.68 -5.33
C LEU A 306 28.79 36.28 -6.57
N SER A 307 27.47 36.13 -6.70
CA SER A 307 26.71 36.76 -7.78
C SER A 307 26.73 38.29 -7.71
N ARG A 308 26.57 38.87 -6.51
CA ARG A 308 26.70 40.32 -6.28
C ARG A 308 28.13 40.83 -6.49
N GLY A 309 29.14 40.10 -6.04
CA GLY A 309 30.55 40.44 -6.24
C GLY A 309 30.96 40.35 -7.72
N GLY A 310 30.40 39.40 -8.48
CA GLY A 310 30.53 39.32 -9.93
C GLY A 310 29.84 40.48 -10.65
N ALA A 311 28.62 40.86 -10.22
CA ALA A 311 27.91 42.02 -10.76
C ALA A 311 28.60 43.35 -10.42
N CYS A 312 29.21 43.47 -9.24
CA CYS A 312 29.94 44.66 -8.83
C CYS A 312 31.31 44.78 -9.54
N LYS A 313 31.99 43.66 -9.83
CA LYS A 313 33.15 43.65 -10.75
C LYS A 313 32.76 43.96 -12.20
N GLY A 314 31.56 43.58 -12.65
CA GLY A 314 31.04 43.95 -13.97
C GLY A 314 30.73 45.44 -14.10
N LEU A 315 30.23 46.08 -13.02
CA LEU A 315 29.94 47.52 -13.00
C LEU A 315 31.19 48.41 -12.85
N LEU A 316 32.24 47.94 -12.16
CA LEU A 316 33.51 48.67 -12.04
C LEU A 316 34.35 48.63 -13.34
N LEU A 317 34.11 47.66 -14.23
CA LEU A 317 34.77 47.58 -15.54
C LEU A 317 34.06 48.41 -16.64
N THR A 318 32.92 49.03 -16.35
CA THR A 318 32.19 49.92 -17.27
C THR A 318 32.30 51.39 -16.91
N SER A 319 33.10 51.74 -15.90
CA SER A 319 33.30 53.12 -15.42
C SER A 319 34.72 53.66 -15.63
N ASP A 320 35.57 52.92 -16.37
CA ASP A 320 36.94 53.31 -16.75
C ASP A 320 37.17 53.27 -18.28
N LEU A 321 36.13 53.54 -19.09
CA LEU A 321 36.26 53.77 -20.54
C LEU A 321 35.43 54.98 -20.98
#